data_AF-A0A7S2A0Y6-F1
#
_entry.id   AF-A0A7S2A0Y6-F1
#
_cell.length_a   1.000
_cell.length_b   1.000
_cell.length_c   1.000
_cell.angle_alpha   90.00
_cell.angle_beta   90.00
_cell.angle_gamma   90.00
#
_symmetry.space_group_name_H-M   'P 1'
#
loop_
_entity.id
_entity.type
_entity.pdbx_description
1 polymer ?
#
loop_
_entity_poly.entity_id
_entity_poly.type
_entity_poly.pdbx_seq_one_letter_code
_entity_poly.pdbx_strand_id
1 'polypeptide(L)'
;EEIDRMRARKKSVGEASMNSCESKEEGGEACLGKEEEKKKKKKKRKKKKKANKAKKSVSFGVVSVREHNRAMGEDGVPVDGGWPLGLGPRIVSEYTLPGSVLDFEKKRQQELQQRYQRITKQTPQPSSTLETRQFDYKKVIDPSTNSTKNPLFGPLHEDQREKILNKHLHHLTSCSIRHVRNELEQIRVHRSHEGGN
;
A
#
# COMPACT_ATOMS: atom_id res chain seq x y z
N GLU A 1 -37.91 24.29 -3.12
CA GLU A 1 -38.44 23.64 -1.88
C GLU A 1 -38.65 22.12 -2.00
N GLU A 2 -38.44 21.48 -3.15
CA GLU A 2 -38.70 20.03 -3.31
C GLU A 2 -37.49 19.12 -3.01
N ILE A 3 -36.27 19.66 -3.05
CA ILE A 3 -35.03 18.90 -2.86
C ILE A 3 -34.77 18.55 -1.38
N ASP A 4 -35.26 19.38 -0.43
CA ASP A 4 -35.03 19.15 1.00
C ASP A 4 -35.89 18.02 1.60
N ARG A 5 -36.99 17.61 0.93
CA ARG A 5 -37.81 16.47 1.38
C ARG A 5 -37.13 15.11 1.16
N MET A 6 -36.21 14.99 0.21
CA MET A 6 -35.53 13.72 -0.08
C MET A 6 -34.40 13.39 0.91
N ARG A 7 -33.95 14.34 1.74
CA ARG A 7 -32.89 14.12 2.73
C ARG A 7 -33.37 13.57 4.07
N ALA A 8 -34.67 13.62 4.35
CA ALA A 8 -35.23 13.19 5.64
C ALA A 8 -35.50 11.67 5.73
N ARG A 9 -35.32 10.89 4.66
CA ARG A 9 -35.74 9.47 4.60
C ARG A 9 -34.63 8.41 4.70
N LYS A 10 -33.38 8.78 4.99
CA LYS A 10 -32.25 7.81 5.10
C LYS A 10 -31.60 7.72 6.48
N LYS A 11 -32.39 7.97 7.54
CA LYS A 11 -31.90 7.90 8.93
C LYS A 11 -32.72 6.93 9.78
N SER A 12 -32.72 5.66 9.39
CA SER A 12 -33.05 4.55 10.26
C SER A 12 -32.51 3.26 9.62
N VAL A 13 -32.16 2.30 10.48
CA VAL A 13 -31.65 0.94 10.20
C VAL A 13 -30.13 0.83 10.36
N GLY A 14 -29.72 0.28 11.52
CA GLY A 14 -28.48 -0.53 11.57
C GLY A 14 -27.57 -0.36 12.78
N GLU A 15 -28.08 -0.27 14.01
CA GLU A 15 -27.32 -0.64 15.21
C GLU A 15 -27.40 -2.15 15.43
N ALA A 16 -26.26 -2.85 15.42
CA ALA A 16 -26.04 -4.13 16.08
C ALA A 16 -24.52 -4.26 16.28
N SER A 17 -24.01 -4.05 17.50
CA SER A 17 -23.96 -5.01 18.60
C SER A 17 -22.97 -6.15 18.32
N MET A 18 -21.76 -6.01 18.87
CA MET A 18 -20.90 -7.15 19.23
C MET A 18 -19.79 -6.66 20.18
N ASN A 19 -20.14 -6.54 21.46
CA ASN A 19 -19.23 -6.46 22.59
C ASN A 19 -19.64 -7.55 23.59
N SER A 20 -18.94 -8.67 23.61
CA SER A 20 -18.88 -9.54 24.79
C SER A 20 -17.69 -10.49 24.67
N CYS A 21 -16.67 -10.26 25.48
CA CYS A 21 -15.65 -11.25 25.81
C CYS A 21 -15.53 -11.25 27.33
N GLU A 22 -16.49 -11.94 27.97
CA GLU A 22 -16.40 -12.33 29.37
C GLU A 22 -15.95 -13.78 29.42
N SER A 23 -14.77 -14.02 30.00
CA SER A 23 -14.32 -15.35 30.40
C SER A 23 -14.20 -15.33 31.91
N LYS A 24 -15.19 -15.94 32.57
CA LYS A 24 -15.12 -16.30 33.99
C LYS A 24 -14.47 -17.68 34.08
N GLU A 25 -13.31 -17.74 34.71
CA GLU A 25 -12.79 -18.98 35.28
C GLU A 25 -12.82 -18.84 36.80
N GLU A 26 -13.67 -19.63 37.44
CA GLU A 26 -13.63 -19.90 38.88
C GLU A 26 -12.93 -21.23 39.14
N GLY A 27 -12.24 -21.32 40.27
CA GLY A 27 -12.03 -22.60 40.97
C GLY A 27 -10.57 -23.03 41.10
N GLY A 28 -9.96 -22.73 42.24
CA GLY A 28 -8.65 -23.26 42.61
C GLY A 28 -8.18 -22.78 43.97
N GLU A 29 -8.90 -23.16 45.04
CA GLU A 29 -8.37 -23.07 46.40
C GLU A 29 -7.30 -24.13 46.64
N ALA A 30 -6.07 -23.71 46.97
CA ALA A 30 -5.13 -24.53 47.72
C ALA A 30 -4.13 -23.67 48.49
N CYS A 31 -4.31 -23.66 49.81
CA CYS A 31 -3.32 -23.83 50.87
C CYS A 31 -1.88 -23.27 50.74
N LEU A 32 -1.57 -22.44 51.75
CA LEU A 32 -0.34 -22.43 52.57
C LEU A 32 0.98 -21.97 51.95
N GLY A 33 1.62 -21.00 52.62
CA GLY A 33 3.07 -20.89 52.59
C GLY A 33 3.59 -19.49 52.87
N LYS A 34 4.05 -19.26 54.10
CA LYS A 34 4.66 -18.02 54.61
C LYS A 34 6.02 -17.70 53.95
N GLU A 35 6.04 -17.52 52.63
CA GLU A 35 7.24 -17.16 51.84
C GLU A 35 7.04 -15.88 50.99
N GLU A 36 5.85 -15.28 51.03
CA GLU A 36 5.52 -14.10 50.21
C GLU A 36 6.08 -12.76 50.73
N GLU A 37 6.44 -12.68 52.01
CA GLU A 37 6.73 -11.38 52.65
C GLU A 37 8.11 -10.81 52.25
N LYS A 38 9.10 -11.67 51.98
CA LYS A 38 10.41 -11.23 51.43
C LYS A 38 10.35 -10.82 49.95
N LYS A 39 9.41 -11.35 49.16
CA LYS A 39 9.19 -10.93 47.75
C LYS A 39 8.42 -9.61 47.62
N LYS A 40 7.55 -9.26 48.58
CA LYS A 40 6.81 -7.97 48.59
C LYS A 40 7.71 -6.75 48.86
N LYS A 41 8.81 -6.87 49.62
CA LYS A 41 9.77 -5.76 49.87
C LYS A 41 10.68 -5.46 48.66
N LYS A 42 11.06 -6.47 47.85
CA LYS A 42 11.86 -6.27 46.60
C LYS A 42 11.04 -5.71 45.43
N LYS A 43 9.74 -6.04 45.33
CA LYS A 43 8.82 -5.46 44.31
C LYS A 43 8.52 -3.96 44.55
N LYS A 44 8.41 -3.50 45.80
CA LYS A 44 8.20 -2.07 46.12
C LYS A 44 9.40 -1.17 45.76
N ARG A 45 10.65 -1.69 45.84
CA ARG A 45 11.85 -0.95 45.42
C ARG A 45 12.02 -0.83 43.89
N LYS A 46 11.54 -1.80 43.09
CA LYS A 46 11.52 -1.70 41.61
C LYS A 46 10.40 -0.78 41.07
N LYS A 47 9.25 -0.68 41.76
CA LYS A 47 8.18 0.28 41.39
C LYS A 47 8.55 1.74 41.67
N LYS A 48 9.32 2.05 42.73
CA LYS A 48 9.80 3.43 43.00
C LYS A 48 10.88 3.93 42.03
N LYS A 49 11.68 3.05 41.40
CA LYS A 49 12.68 3.46 40.39
C LYS A 49 12.09 3.76 38.99
N LYS A 50 10.87 3.32 38.68
CA LYS A 50 10.18 3.64 37.41
C LYS A 50 9.40 4.97 37.47
N ALA A 51 9.16 5.52 38.66
CA ALA A 51 8.36 6.74 38.83
C ALA A 51 9.14 8.05 38.55
N ASN A 52 10.48 8.03 38.58
CA ASN A 52 11.31 9.24 38.45
C ASN A 52 12.10 9.34 37.14
N LYS A 53 11.78 8.55 36.11
CA LYS A 53 12.20 8.94 34.75
C LYS A 53 11.31 10.10 34.35
N ALA A 54 11.73 11.31 34.69
CA ALA A 54 11.16 12.54 34.16
C ALA A 54 10.98 12.33 32.66
N LYS A 55 9.72 12.39 32.19
CA LYS A 55 9.41 12.23 30.78
C LYS A 55 10.06 13.43 30.10
N LYS A 56 11.15 13.19 29.36
CA LYS A 56 11.74 14.21 28.50
C LYS A 56 10.65 14.55 27.48
N SER A 57 10.10 15.75 27.57
CA SER A 57 9.15 16.28 26.60
C SER A 57 9.83 17.36 25.78
N VAL A 58 9.61 17.34 24.48
CA VAL A 58 10.02 18.41 23.56
C VAL A 58 8.76 19.20 23.23
N SER A 59 8.83 20.52 23.37
CA SER A 59 7.76 21.45 22.97
C SER A 59 8.32 22.44 21.97
N PHE A 60 7.53 22.75 20.96
CA PHE A 60 7.86 23.81 20.01
C PHE A 60 7.43 25.16 20.59
N GLY A 61 8.23 26.20 20.34
CA GLY A 61 7.86 27.58 20.65
C GLY A 61 6.97 28.16 19.54
N VAL A 62 7.26 29.39 19.15
CA VAL A 62 6.60 30.03 18.01
C VAL A 62 7.05 29.34 16.71
N VAL A 63 6.10 28.86 15.91
CA VAL A 63 6.37 28.19 14.63
C VAL A 63 5.95 29.09 13.48
N SER A 64 6.87 29.39 12.57
CA SER A 64 6.60 30.06 11.30
C SER A 64 6.51 29.02 10.17
N VAL A 65 5.53 29.20 9.30
CA VAL A 65 5.33 28.38 8.10
C VAL A 65 5.60 29.25 6.89
N ARG A 66 6.43 28.75 5.98
CA ARG A 66 6.73 29.37 4.69
C ARG A 66 6.31 28.43 3.58
N GLU A 67 5.47 28.91 2.67
CA GLU A 67 5.06 28.17 1.49
C GLU A 67 5.86 28.66 0.29
N HIS A 68 6.36 27.72 -0.51
CA HIS A 68 7.09 27.98 -1.73
C HIS A 68 6.38 27.31 -2.90
N ASN A 69 6.50 27.89 -4.09
CA ASN A 69 6.12 27.19 -5.31
C ASN A 69 7.07 26.01 -5.53
N ARG A 70 6.57 24.91 -6.09
CA ARG A 70 7.46 23.83 -6.54
C ARG A 70 8.16 24.29 -7.82
N ALA A 71 9.47 24.16 -7.86
CA ALA A 71 10.28 24.45 -9.03
C ALA A 71 11.13 23.23 -9.39
N MET A 72 11.62 23.16 -10.63
CA MET A 72 12.70 22.22 -10.94
C MET A 72 13.90 22.59 -10.08
N GLY A 73 14.50 21.61 -9.40
CA GLY A 73 15.76 21.83 -8.71
C GLY A 73 16.80 22.38 -9.70
N GLU A 74 17.53 23.42 -9.32
CA GLU A 74 18.62 23.96 -10.14
C GLU A 74 19.80 22.98 -10.22
N ASP A 75 19.91 22.06 -9.25
CA ASP A 75 21.00 21.09 -9.12
C ASP A 75 20.79 19.86 -10.01
N GLY A 76 20.95 20.05 -11.32
CA GLY A 76 21.21 18.98 -12.30
C GLY A 76 20.09 17.95 -12.52
N VAL A 77 20.14 17.27 -13.67
CA VAL A 77 19.22 16.16 -13.97
C VAL A 77 19.76 14.90 -13.26
N PRO A 78 19.00 14.27 -12.34
CA PRO A 78 19.47 13.03 -11.73
C PRO A 78 19.56 11.93 -12.79
N VAL A 79 20.60 11.10 -12.66
CA VAL A 79 20.87 9.97 -13.56
C VAL A 79 19.68 9.00 -13.64
N ASP A 80 18.87 8.93 -12.58
CA ASP A 80 17.74 8.01 -12.46
C ASP A 80 16.43 8.55 -13.06
N GLY A 81 16.43 9.71 -13.72
CA GLY A 81 15.27 10.27 -14.44
C GLY A 81 14.14 10.82 -13.55
N GLY A 82 14.30 10.76 -12.22
CA GLY A 82 13.42 11.46 -11.29
C GLY A 82 13.82 12.93 -11.18
N TRP A 83 12.97 13.86 -11.61
CA TRP A 83 13.22 15.28 -11.37
C TRP A 83 12.78 15.64 -9.94
N PRO A 84 13.69 16.02 -9.03
CA PRO A 84 13.30 16.50 -7.73
C PRO A 84 12.59 17.83 -7.90
N LEU A 85 11.30 17.86 -7.57
CA LEU A 85 10.58 19.11 -7.41
C LEU A 85 11.08 19.79 -6.14
N GLY A 86 11.99 20.74 -6.31
CA GLY A 86 12.57 21.56 -5.26
C GLY A 86 11.63 22.68 -4.81
N LEU A 87 12.10 23.46 -3.84
CA LEU A 87 11.45 24.70 -3.42
C LEU A 87 11.91 25.83 -4.33
N GLY A 88 10.97 26.56 -4.92
CA GLY A 88 11.27 27.75 -5.69
C GLY A 88 11.87 28.85 -4.81
N PRO A 89 12.64 29.78 -5.41
CA PRO A 89 13.36 30.81 -4.67
C PRO A 89 12.43 31.83 -3.98
N ARG A 90 11.18 31.93 -4.45
CA ARG A 90 10.21 32.90 -3.94
C ARG A 90 9.29 32.27 -2.90
N ILE A 91 9.23 32.89 -1.72
CA ILE A 91 8.22 32.61 -0.70
C ILE A 91 6.88 33.15 -1.22
N VAL A 92 5.88 32.27 -1.25
CA VAL A 92 4.52 32.55 -1.70
C VAL A 92 3.67 33.06 -0.55
N SER A 93 3.79 32.44 0.62
CA SER A 93 3.10 32.85 1.82
C SER A 93 3.96 32.60 3.05
N GLU A 94 3.86 33.49 4.03
CA GLU A 94 4.50 33.33 5.34
C GLU A 94 3.48 33.67 6.42
N TYR A 95 3.34 32.79 7.39
CA TYR A 95 2.44 33.02 8.53
C TYR A 95 2.96 32.32 9.77
N THR A 96 2.67 32.93 10.91
CA THR A 96 2.98 32.38 12.23
C THR A 96 1.80 31.58 12.73
N LEU A 97 2.03 30.36 13.21
CA LEU A 97 0.96 29.53 13.77
C LEU A 97 0.60 30.00 15.18
N PRO A 98 -0.64 30.46 15.43
CA PRO A 98 -1.06 30.88 16.76
C PRO A 98 -1.38 29.69 17.70
N GLY A 99 -0.94 28.47 17.39
CA GLY A 99 -1.33 27.26 18.11
C GLY A 99 -0.37 26.09 17.94
N SER A 100 -0.83 24.89 18.34
CA SER A 100 -0.01 23.67 18.25
C SER A 100 0.20 23.24 16.80
N VAL A 101 1.40 22.73 16.50
CA VAL A 101 1.72 22.12 15.20
C VAL A 101 0.72 21.01 14.84
N LEU A 102 0.23 20.27 15.84
CA LEU A 102 -0.75 19.20 15.64
C LEU A 102 -2.08 19.73 15.09
N ASP A 103 -2.53 20.90 15.54
CA ASP A 103 -3.79 21.50 15.08
C ASP A 103 -3.66 21.96 13.62
N PHE A 104 -2.49 22.50 13.27
CA PHE A 104 -2.17 22.90 11.90
C PHE A 104 -2.16 21.70 10.94
N GLU A 105 -1.49 20.60 11.30
CA GLU A 105 -1.46 19.39 10.47
C GLU A 105 -2.86 18.78 10.31
N LYS A 106 -3.64 18.72 11.40
CA LYS A 106 -5.01 18.23 11.36
C LYS A 106 -5.88 19.03 10.41
N LYS A 107 -5.78 20.37 10.45
CA LYS A 107 -6.50 21.26 9.52
C LYS A 107 -6.06 21.03 8.07
N ARG A 108 -4.74 20.95 7.83
CA ARG A 108 -4.18 20.68 6.49
C ARG A 108 -4.67 19.35 5.92
N GLN A 109 -4.76 18.32 6.76
CA GLN A 109 -5.23 17.00 6.35
C GLN A 109 -6.73 16.99 6.02
N GLN A 110 -7.55 17.71 6.79
CA GLN A 110 -8.97 17.91 6.47
C GLN A 110 -9.16 18.63 5.15
N GLU A 111 -8.39 19.69 4.90
CA GLU A 111 -8.46 20.45 3.66
C GLU A 111 -8.05 19.59 2.44
N LEU A 112 -7.00 18.79 2.58
CA LEU A 112 -6.57 17.84 1.56
C LEU A 112 -7.67 16.80 1.26
N GLN A 113 -8.31 16.26 2.30
CA GLN A 113 -9.41 15.30 2.16
C GLN A 113 -10.61 15.92 1.43
N GLN A 114 -10.97 17.16 1.76
CA GLN A 114 -12.04 17.88 1.07
C GLN A 114 -11.70 18.13 -0.40
N ARG A 115 -10.46 18.55 -0.71
CA ARG A 115 -9.97 18.73 -2.09
C ARG A 115 -10.04 17.42 -2.87
N TYR A 116 -9.56 16.33 -2.29
CA TYR A 116 -9.64 15.00 -2.90
C TYR A 116 -11.08 14.61 -3.23
N GLN A 117 -12.01 14.77 -2.27
CA GLN A 117 -13.42 14.47 -2.49
C GLN A 117 -14.04 15.32 -3.62
N ARG A 118 -13.66 16.59 -3.74
CA ARG A 118 -14.12 17.46 -4.84
C ARG A 118 -13.63 16.95 -6.19
N ILE A 119 -12.33 16.63 -6.29
CA ILE A 119 -11.73 16.11 -7.52
C ILE A 119 -12.40 14.79 -7.91
N THR A 120 -12.56 13.85 -6.99
CA THR A 120 -13.23 12.56 -7.27
C THR A 120 -14.70 12.68 -7.66
N LYS A 121 -15.36 13.79 -7.30
CA LYS A 121 -16.75 14.06 -7.71
C LYS A 121 -16.83 14.73 -9.07
N GLN A 122 -15.87 15.61 -9.38
CA GLN A 122 -15.83 16.36 -10.64
C GLN A 122 -15.26 15.54 -11.79
N THR A 123 -14.24 14.74 -11.50
CA THR A 123 -13.69 13.77 -12.43
C THR A 123 -14.40 12.44 -12.14
N PRO A 124 -15.41 12.04 -12.95
CA PRO A 124 -15.92 10.67 -12.86
C PRO A 124 -14.71 9.75 -13.00
N GLN A 125 -14.71 8.65 -12.21
CA GLN A 125 -13.66 7.63 -12.26
C GLN A 125 -13.22 7.46 -13.71
N PRO A 126 -11.91 7.59 -14.02
CA PRO A 126 -11.45 7.38 -15.38
C PRO A 126 -12.07 6.08 -15.84
N SER A 127 -12.81 6.12 -16.96
CA SER A 127 -13.38 4.91 -17.53
C SER A 127 -12.27 3.87 -17.53
N SER A 128 -12.57 2.64 -17.12
CA SER A 128 -11.60 1.55 -16.97
C SER A 128 -10.74 1.27 -18.21
N THR A 129 -11.04 1.96 -19.31
CA THR A 129 -10.41 2.00 -20.62
C THR A 129 -9.26 2.99 -20.81
N LEU A 130 -8.93 3.90 -19.87
CA LEU A 130 -7.74 4.75 -20.00
C LEU A 130 -6.47 4.02 -19.52
N GLU A 131 -6.10 2.98 -20.27
CA GLU A 131 -4.78 2.35 -20.19
C GLU A 131 -3.70 3.38 -20.56
N THR A 132 -3.01 3.92 -19.57
CA THR A 132 -1.82 4.77 -19.76
C THR A 132 -0.53 3.95 -19.88
N ARG A 133 -0.62 2.64 -20.16
CA ARG A 133 0.56 1.81 -20.35
C ARG A 133 0.99 1.85 -21.81
N GLN A 134 2.12 2.51 -22.07
CA GLN A 134 2.96 2.37 -23.28
C GLN A 134 3.45 0.92 -23.53
N PHE A 135 2.99 -0.07 -22.77
CA PHE A 135 3.45 -1.45 -22.81
C PHE A 135 2.41 -2.45 -23.34
N ASP A 136 1.50 -2.01 -24.22
CA ASP A 136 0.74 -2.93 -25.07
C ASP A 136 1.67 -3.46 -26.19
N TYR A 137 2.72 -4.18 -25.79
CA TYR A 137 3.71 -4.71 -26.73
C TYR A 137 3.11 -5.90 -27.47
N LYS A 138 2.65 -5.56 -28.68
CA LYS A 138 2.33 -6.43 -29.82
C LYS A 138 0.96 -7.11 -29.75
N LYS A 139 0.11 -6.70 -30.70
CA LYS A 139 -1.13 -7.36 -31.12
C LYS A 139 -0.82 -8.75 -31.72
N VAL A 140 -0.28 -9.67 -30.94
CA VAL A 140 -0.30 -11.08 -31.32
C VAL A 140 -1.72 -11.53 -31.01
N ILE A 141 -2.49 -11.83 -32.05
CA ILE A 141 -3.80 -12.44 -31.90
C ILE A 141 -3.55 -13.78 -31.22
N ASP A 142 -4.07 -13.95 -30.00
CA ASP A 142 -4.02 -15.26 -29.35
C ASP A 142 -4.85 -16.24 -30.18
N PRO A 143 -4.27 -17.31 -30.75
CA PRO A 143 -5.01 -18.24 -31.61
C PRO A 143 -6.11 -19.00 -30.83
N SER A 144 -6.00 -19.03 -29.50
CA SER A 144 -6.99 -19.65 -28.60
C SER A 144 -8.22 -18.77 -28.34
N THR A 145 -8.09 -17.45 -28.38
CA THR A 145 -9.15 -16.52 -27.92
C THR A 145 -9.53 -15.50 -28.98
N ASN A 146 -8.79 -15.44 -30.10
CA ASN A 146 -8.93 -14.45 -31.16
C ASN A 146 -8.94 -13.00 -30.65
N SER A 147 -8.36 -12.77 -29.46
CA SER A 147 -8.28 -11.48 -28.81
C SER A 147 -6.93 -10.85 -29.13
N THR A 148 -6.95 -9.56 -29.45
CA THR A 148 -5.75 -8.72 -29.66
C THR A 148 -5.26 -8.06 -28.36
N LYS A 149 -5.96 -8.29 -27.24
CA LYS A 149 -5.67 -7.68 -25.95
C LYS A 149 -4.91 -8.65 -25.06
N ASN A 150 -3.84 -8.18 -24.44
CA ASN A 150 -3.12 -8.96 -23.46
C ASN A 150 -4.04 -9.29 -22.26
N PRO A 151 -4.29 -10.58 -21.98
CA PRO A 151 -5.22 -10.98 -20.94
C PRO A 151 -4.72 -10.65 -19.53
N LEU A 152 -3.50 -10.13 -19.33
CA LEU A 152 -2.99 -9.72 -18.02
C LEU A 152 -3.34 -8.27 -17.65
N PHE A 153 -3.72 -7.43 -18.62
CA PHE A 153 -3.91 -5.99 -18.39
C PHE A 153 -5.37 -5.54 -18.20
N GLY A 154 -6.30 -6.49 -18.00
CA GLY A 154 -7.68 -6.20 -17.60
C GLY A 154 -7.91 -6.18 -16.07
N PRO A 155 -9.09 -5.72 -15.61
CA PRO A 155 -9.52 -5.88 -14.23
C PRO A 155 -9.71 -7.37 -13.93
N LEU A 156 -8.70 -7.98 -13.33
CA LEU A 156 -8.66 -9.41 -12.97
C LEU A 156 -8.34 -9.54 -11.49
N HIS A 157 -8.96 -10.52 -10.86
CA HIS A 157 -8.56 -10.96 -9.51
C HIS A 157 -7.22 -11.71 -9.56
N GLU A 158 -6.50 -11.72 -8.44
CA GLU A 158 -5.17 -12.34 -8.34
C GLU A 158 -5.18 -13.81 -8.75
N ASP A 159 -6.19 -14.58 -8.30
CA ASP A 159 -6.37 -15.99 -8.67
C ASP A 159 -6.50 -16.20 -10.19
N GLN A 160 -7.10 -15.24 -10.89
CA GLN A 160 -7.27 -15.31 -12.35
C GLN A 160 -5.96 -14.98 -13.05
N ARG A 161 -5.21 -14.01 -12.52
CA ARG A 161 -3.89 -13.62 -13.02
C ARG A 161 -2.89 -14.77 -12.88
N GLU A 162 -2.87 -15.43 -11.72
CA GLU A 162 -2.01 -16.58 -11.47
C GLU A 162 -2.27 -17.73 -12.46
N LYS A 163 -3.55 -18.03 -12.74
CA LYS A 163 -3.93 -19.06 -13.73
C LYS A 163 -3.42 -18.74 -15.13
N ILE A 164 -3.53 -17.48 -15.57
CA ILE A 164 -3.05 -17.04 -16.89
C ILE A 164 -1.53 -17.14 -16.97
N LEU A 165 -0.83 -16.69 -15.92
CA LEU A 165 0.64 -16.76 -15.85
C LEU A 165 1.13 -18.22 -15.87
N ASN A 166 0.55 -19.09 -15.05
CA ASN A 166 0.92 -20.51 -15.00
C ASN A 166 0.66 -21.22 -16.33
N LYS A 167 -0.46 -20.91 -17.00
CA LYS A 167 -0.75 -21.44 -18.34
C LYS A 167 0.34 -21.07 -19.36
N HIS A 168 0.78 -19.82 -19.38
CA HIS A 168 1.88 -19.39 -20.26
C HIS A 168 3.22 -20.03 -19.89
N LEU A 169 3.51 -20.18 -18.61
CA LEU A 169 4.74 -20.81 -18.12
C LEU A 169 4.84 -22.28 -18.57
N HIS A 170 3.72 -23.03 -18.50
CA HIS A 170 3.64 -24.39 -19.02
C HIS A 170 3.83 -24.45 -20.54
N HIS A 171 3.33 -23.46 -21.27
CA HIS A 171 3.53 -23.41 -22.72
C HIS A 171 5.01 -23.16 -23.09
N LEU A 172 5.67 -22.20 -22.44
CA LEU A 172 7.08 -21.88 -22.68
C LEU A 172 8.00 -23.07 -22.35
N THR A 173 7.75 -23.75 -21.24
CA THR A 173 8.50 -24.96 -20.88
C THR A 173 8.28 -26.08 -21.90
N SER A 174 7.06 -26.28 -22.38
CA SER A 174 6.76 -27.30 -23.39
C SER A 174 7.42 -27.04 -24.75
N CYS A 175 7.45 -25.78 -25.21
CA CYS A 175 8.09 -25.40 -26.48
C CYS A 175 9.61 -25.51 -26.40
N SER A 176 10.21 -25.08 -25.29
CA SER A 176 11.65 -25.22 -25.04
C SER A 176 12.10 -26.69 -25.05
N ILE A 177 11.35 -27.58 -24.39
CA ILE A 177 11.65 -29.02 -24.37
C ILE A 177 11.59 -29.64 -25.77
N ARG A 178 10.60 -29.26 -26.59
CA ARG A 178 10.50 -29.76 -27.97
C ARG A 178 11.66 -29.30 -28.85
N HIS A 179 12.09 -28.04 -28.68
CA HIS A 179 13.21 -27.50 -29.43
C HIS A 179 14.51 -28.25 -29.12
N VAL A 180 14.84 -28.41 -27.84
CA VAL A 180 16.02 -29.18 -27.39
C VAL A 180 15.97 -30.62 -27.88
N ARG A 181 14.80 -31.28 -27.81
CA ARG A 181 14.64 -32.65 -28.31
C ARG A 181 14.92 -32.75 -29.81
N ASN A 182 14.39 -31.83 -30.60
CA ASN A 182 14.59 -31.81 -32.05
C ASN A 182 16.07 -31.57 -32.41
N GLU A 183 16.75 -30.66 -31.71
CA GLU A 183 18.20 -30.44 -31.93
C GLU A 183 19.02 -31.69 -31.59
N LEU A 184 18.73 -32.35 -30.48
CA LEU A 184 19.41 -33.59 -30.11
C LEU A 184 19.17 -34.73 -31.12
N GLU A 185 17.97 -34.80 -31.69
CA GLU A 185 17.64 -35.77 -32.74
C GLU A 185 18.42 -35.48 -34.03
N GLN A 186 18.54 -34.21 -34.42
CA GLN A 186 19.35 -33.80 -35.57
C GLN A 186 20.83 -34.15 -35.37
N ILE A 187 21.38 -33.88 -34.17
CA ILE A 187 22.76 -34.24 -33.83
C ILE A 187 22.97 -35.76 -33.89
N ARG A 188 22.01 -36.54 -33.40
CA ARG A 188 22.07 -38.02 -33.45
C ARG A 188 22.11 -38.53 -34.88
N VAL A 189 21.25 -37.99 -35.76
CA VAL A 189 21.20 -38.38 -37.17
C VAL A 189 22.52 -38.04 -37.86
N HIS A 190 23.04 -36.82 -37.64
CA HIS A 190 24.29 -36.38 -38.25
C HIS A 190 25.49 -37.26 -37.85
N ARG A 191 25.63 -37.58 -36.56
CA ARG A 191 26.72 -38.45 -36.07
C ARG A 191 26.63 -39.90 -36.59
N SER A 192 25.41 -40.39 -36.85
CA SER A 192 25.21 -41.74 -37.38
C SER A 192 25.68 -41.89 -38.83
N HIS A 193 25.81 -40.80 -39.58
CA HIS A 193 26.34 -40.81 -40.95
C HIS A 193 27.87 -40.63 -41.02
N GLU A 194 28.49 -40.06 -39.98
CA GLU A 194 29.94 -39.79 -39.97
C GLU A 194 30.80 -41.01 -39.56
N GLY A 195 30.24 -41.99 -38.87
CA GLY A 195 30.96 -43.18 -38.38
C GLY A 195 31.02 -44.37 -39.35
N GLY A 196 30.65 -44.19 -40.61
CA GLY A 196 30.49 -45.26 -41.61
C GLY A 196 31.63 -45.45 -42.62
N ASN A 197 32.78 -44.77 -42.45
CA ASN A 197 33.97 -44.91 -43.29
C ASN A 197 35.14 -45.55 -42.54
#